data_AF-A0A8J7M1Y5-F1
#
_entry.id   AF-A0A8J7M1Y5-F1
#
_cell.length_a   1.000
_cell.length_b   1.000
_cell.length_c   1.000
_cell.angle_alpha   90.00
_cell.angle_beta   90.00
_cell.angle_gamma   90.00
#
_symmetry.space_group_name_H-M   'P 1'
#
loop_
_entity.id
_entity.type
_entity.pdbx_description
1 polymer ?
#
loop_
_entity_poly.entity_id
_entity_poly.type
_entity_poly.pdbx_seq_one_letter_code
_entity_poly.pdbx_strand_id
1 'polypeptide(L)'
;MGLSPTELATAVAAIGALGTAAFGLVDATKALWGGVSRSGFEFISRFLNLVAPNDKGIPHGSAVTSSAIRETLMGSWLNGASPSDFKSTAKSLIKLRLNSETAPDLARCTGVDAEILSSVAAILDSGKALTQEQLNVYGRFDLLLSTMIDRAYQRADQRYRNNCKAFACVLAITLAEIAAWSLYVSAPEYRDGATFLFAFIAGLLATPFAPVAKDLASSIGTAAKAIQAAKGKP
;
A
#
# COMPACT_ATOMS: atom_id res chain seq x y z
N MET A 1 -40.06 15.38 3.34
CA MET A 1 -40.43 14.05 2.81
C MET A 1 -39.32 13.09 3.22
N GLY A 2 -39.63 11.98 3.91
CA GLY A 2 -38.62 10.99 4.28
C GLY A 2 -38.25 10.13 3.07
N LEU A 3 -36.97 9.75 2.94
CA LEU A 3 -36.53 8.81 1.91
C LEU A 3 -37.23 7.46 2.13
N SER A 4 -37.78 6.89 1.07
CA SER A 4 -38.22 5.51 1.09
C SER A 4 -37.01 4.59 1.33
N PRO A 5 -37.21 3.41 1.95
CA PRO A 5 -36.10 2.49 2.19
C PRO A 5 -35.37 2.04 0.91
N THR A 6 -36.06 2.01 -0.23
CA THR A 6 -35.46 1.70 -1.54
C THR A 6 -34.57 2.84 -2.02
N GLU A 7 -34.98 4.09 -1.84
CA GLU A 7 -34.16 5.27 -2.17
C GLU A 7 -32.92 5.34 -1.27
N LEU A 8 -33.03 4.96 0.00
CA LEU A 8 -31.88 4.86 0.91
C LEU A 8 -30.86 3.80 0.44
N ALA A 9 -31.33 2.61 0.05
CA ALA A 9 -30.45 1.57 -0.47
C ALA A 9 -29.75 2.01 -1.77
N THR A 10 -30.47 2.68 -2.67
CA THR A 10 -29.91 3.27 -3.89
C THR A 10 -28.87 4.34 -3.57
N ALA A 11 -29.14 5.22 -2.61
CA ALA A 11 -28.20 6.27 -2.20
C ALA A 11 -26.90 5.68 -1.65
N VAL A 12 -26.99 4.67 -0.77
CA VAL A 12 -25.81 3.97 -0.22
C VAL A 12 -25.00 3.29 -1.32
N ALA A 13 -25.66 2.61 -2.26
CA ALA A 13 -25.00 1.98 -3.39
C ALA A 13 -24.30 3.02 -4.29
N ALA A 14 -24.95 4.14 -4.57
CA ALA A 14 -24.38 5.23 -5.38
C ALA A 14 -23.17 5.87 -4.71
N ILE A 15 -23.24 6.15 -3.40
CA ILE A 15 -22.12 6.67 -2.59
C ILE A 15 -20.94 5.69 -2.60
N GLY A 16 -21.20 4.39 -2.47
CA GLY A 16 -20.17 3.36 -2.58
C GLY A 16 -19.51 3.27 -3.95
N ALA A 17 -20.31 3.39 -5.02
CA ALA A 17 -19.83 3.39 -6.40
C ALA A 17 -18.94 4.62 -6.67
N LEU A 18 -19.34 5.80 -6.18
CA LEU A 18 -18.52 7.01 -6.21
C LEU A 18 -17.16 6.79 -5.53
N GLY A 19 -17.15 6.16 -4.36
CA GLY A 19 -15.91 5.86 -3.64
C GLY A 19 -15.02 4.89 -4.41
N THR A 20 -15.61 3.87 -5.03
CA THR A 20 -14.90 2.92 -5.90
C THR A 20 -14.27 3.63 -7.11
N ALA A 21 -15.01 4.52 -7.76
CA ALA A 21 -14.51 5.31 -8.88
C ALA A 21 -13.36 6.23 -8.44
N ALA A 22 -13.46 6.86 -7.27
CA ALA A 22 -12.39 7.68 -6.72
C ALA A 22 -11.11 6.86 -6.43
N PHE A 23 -11.24 5.64 -5.89
CA PHE A 23 -10.09 4.73 -5.75
C PHE A 23 -9.48 4.33 -7.09
N GLY A 24 -10.29 4.10 -8.12
CA GLY A 24 -9.82 3.84 -9.48
C GLY A 24 -9.00 5.01 -10.05
N LEU A 25 -9.44 6.25 -9.80
CA LEU A 25 -8.68 7.45 -10.17
C LEU A 25 -7.36 7.55 -9.39
N VAL A 26 -7.36 7.26 -8.09
CA VAL A 26 -6.12 7.21 -7.29
C VAL A 26 -5.15 6.20 -7.88
N ASP A 27 -5.62 5.01 -8.25
CA ASP A 27 -4.78 3.98 -8.85
C ASP A 27 -4.22 4.43 -10.22
N ALA A 28 -5.05 5.09 -11.04
CA ALA A 28 -4.62 5.65 -12.32
C ALA A 28 -3.49 6.70 -12.18
N THR A 29 -3.36 7.37 -11.03
CA THR A 29 -2.24 8.30 -10.79
C THR A 29 -0.87 7.62 -10.84
N LYS A 30 -0.79 6.29 -10.73
CA LYS A 30 0.47 5.54 -10.88
C LYS A 30 1.16 5.80 -12.23
N ALA A 31 0.39 6.05 -13.29
CA ALA A 31 0.93 6.43 -14.60
C ALA A 31 1.74 7.73 -14.56
N LEU A 32 1.47 8.59 -13.57
CA LEU A 32 2.15 9.87 -13.35
C LEU A 32 3.26 9.68 -12.29
N TRP A 33 4.41 9.17 -12.72
CA TRP A 33 5.62 9.03 -11.89
C TRP A 33 5.44 8.18 -10.61
N GLY A 34 4.60 7.13 -10.69
CA GLY A 34 4.33 6.23 -9.58
C GLY A 34 3.30 6.74 -8.57
N GLY A 35 2.71 7.92 -8.81
CA GLY A 35 1.55 8.46 -8.08
C GLY A 35 1.65 8.35 -6.56
N VAL A 36 0.53 8.01 -5.93
CA VAL A 36 0.42 7.84 -4.47
C VAL A 36 1.33 6.72 -3.93
N SER A 37 1.66 5.72 -4.74
CA SER A 37 2.52 4.60 -4.35
C SER A 37 3.94 5.03 -3.97
N ARG A 38 4.45 6.15 -4.50
CA ARG A 38 5.78 6.67 -4.16
C ARG A 38 5.92 7.04 -2.68
N SER A 39 4.83 7.45 -2.04
CA SER A 39 4.82 7.83 -0.62
C SER A 39 5.11 6.67 0.34
N GLY A 40 4.72 5.44 -0.03
CA GLY A 40 5.04 4.24 0.76
C GLY A 40 6.49 3.80 0.57
N PHE A 41 7.00 3.91 -0.66
CA PHE A 41 8.34 3.45 -1.03
C PHE A 41 9.49 4.17 -0.28
N GLU A 42 9.22 5.32 0.32
CA GLU A 42 10.20 6.02 1.16
C GLU A 42 10.73 5.14 2.32
N PHE A 43 9.88 4.32 2.94
CA PHE A 43 10.30 3.43 4.03
C PHE A 43 11.24 2.33 3.55
N ILE A 44 10.97 1.78 2.36
CA ILE A 44 11.84 0.80 1.69
C ILE A 44 13.16 1.47 1.32
N SER A 45 13.10 2.68 0.75
CA SER A 45 14.28 3.49 0.39
C SER A 45 15.19 3.78 1.58
N ARG A 46 14.61 4.15 2.73
CA ARG A 46 15.35 4.38 3.98
C ARG A 46 15.97 3.09 4.51
N PHE A 47 15.26 1.96 4.41
CA PHE A 47 15.80 0.65 4.75
C PHE A 47 17.00 0.28 3.86
N LEU A 48 16.89 0.46 2.54
CA LEU A 48 17.99 0.19 1.61
C LEU A 48 19.22 1.05 1.88
N ASN A 49 19.03 2.32 2.27
CA ASN A 49 20.16 3.17 2.66
C ASN A 49 20.92 2.64 3.89
N LEU A 50 20.28 1.84 4.74
CA LEU A 50 20.92 1.23 5.90
C LEU A 50 21.68 -0.04 5.50
N VAL A 51 21.03 -0.95 4.76
CA VAL A 51 21.58 -2.29 4.47
C VAL A 51 22.44 -2.34 3.19
N ALA A 52 22.37 -1.31 2.35
CA ALA A 52 23.10 -1.19 1.09
C ALA A 52 23.60 0.26 0.87
N PRO A 53 24.41 0.82 1.80
CA PRO A 53 24.75 2.24 1.83
C PRO A 53 25.70 2.68 0.70
N ASN A 54 26.54 1.79 0.20
CA ASN A 54 27.50 2.05 -0.87
C ASN A 54 27.72 0.80 -1.71
N ASP A 55 28.31 0.93 -2.90
CA ASP A 55 28.55 -0.19 -3.82
C ASP A 55 30.02 -0.63 -3.85
N LYS A 56 30.75 -0.48 -2.73
CA LYS A 56 32.12 -0.97 -2.62
C LYS A 56 32.16 -2.50 -2.77
N GLY A 57 33.13 -2.99 -3.53
CA GLY A 57 33.26 -4.41 -3.83
C GLY A 57 32.17 -4.98 -4.75
N ILE A 58 31.25 -4.15 -5.25
CA ILE A 58 30.22 -4.56 -6.21
C ILE A 58 30.65 -4.15 -7.62
N PRO A 59 30.65 -5.08 -8.60
CA PRO A 59 30.96 -4.74 -9.99
C PRO A 59 30.04 -3.65 -10.55
N HIS A 60 30.61 -2.69 -11.27
CA HIS A 60 29.83 -1.66 -11.97
C HIS A 60 28.80 -2.30 -12.92
N GLY A 61 27.57 -1.78 -12.92
CA GLY A 61 26.48 -2.30 -13.75
C GLY A 61 25.86 -3.60 -13.25
N SER A 62 26.28 -4.13 -12.10
CA SER A 62 25.67 -5.31 -11.50
C SER A 62 24.24 -5.04 -11.04
N ALA A 63 23.37 -6.05 -11.15
CA ALA A 63 21.99 -6.00 -10.67
C ALA A 63 21.87 -5.82 -9.15
N VAL A 64 22.98 -5.93 -8.40
CA VAL A 64 23.01 -5.80 -6.94
C VAL A 64 23.59 -4.47 -6.45
N THR A 65 23.83 -3.50 -7.35
CA THR A 65 24.12 -2.12 -6.93
C THR A 65 22.94 -1.54 -6.15
N SER A 66 23.20 -0.56 -5.28
CA SER A 66 22.18 0.03 -4.41
C SER A 66 21.07 0.69 -5.26
N SER A 67 21.45 1.28 -6.40
CA SER A 67 20.50 1.82 -7.38
C SER A 67 19.67 0.71 -8.05
N ALA A 68 20.30 -0.37 -8.55
CA ALA A 68 19.60 -1.45 -9.23
C ALA A 68 18.62 -2.19 -8.30
N ILE A 69 19.01 -2.41 -7.03
CA ILE A 69 18.11 -2.99 -6.03
C ILE A 69 16.93 -2.06 -5.77
N ARG A 70 17.18 -0.75 -5.62
CA ARG A 70 16.11 0.22 -5.41
C ARG A 70 15.14 0.26 -6.59
N GLU A 71 15.65 0.27 -7.81
CA GLU A 71 14.83 0.26 -9.03
C GLU A 71 14.01 -1.03 -9.14
N THR A 72 14.62 -2.18 -8.89
CA THR A 72 13.94 -3.49 -8.90
C THR A 72 12.82 -3.55 -7.87
N LEU A 73 13.09 -3.11 -6.63
CA LEU A 73 12.10 -3.09 -5.56
C LEU A 73 11.02 -2.03 -5.80
N MET A 74 11.36 -0.89 -6.41
CA MET A 74 10.36 0.12 -6.81
C MET A 74 9.43 -0.42 -7.88
N GLY A 75 9.97 -1.09 -8.91
CA GLY A 75 9.16 -1.74 -9.94
C GLY A 75 8.23 -2.80 -9.35
N SER A 76 8.76 -3.68 -8.50
CA SER A 76 7.99 -4.69 -7.76
C SER A 76 6.86 -4.06 -6.92
N TRP A 77 7.17 -2.96 -6.22
CA TRP A 77 6.23 -2.20 -5.41
C TRP A 77 5.10 -1.56 -6.23
N LEU A 78 5.44 -0.88 -7.33
CA LEU A 78 4.47 -0.23 -8.21
C LEU A 78 3.54 -1.23 -8.89
N ASN A 79 4.07 -2.41 -9.24
CA ASN A 79 3.32 -3.51 -9.84
C ASN A 79 2.47 -4.30 -8.83
N GLY A 80 2.51 -3.94 -7.54
CA GLY A 80 1.69 -4.58 -6.51
C GLY A 80 2.10 -6.01 -6.19
N ALA A 81 3.41 -6.30 -6.17
CA ALA A 81 3.91 -7.61 -5.77
C ALA A 81 3.39 -8.04 -4.39
N SER A 82 3.20 -9.35 -4.20
CA SER A 82 2.78 -9.87 -2.90
C SER A 82 3.86 -9.62 -1.84
N PRO A 83 3.49 -9.52 -0.54
CA PRO A 83 4.47 -9.32 0.53
C PRO A 83 5.55 -10.41 0.55
N SER A 84 5.19 -11.66 0.25
CA SER A 84 6.13 -12.77 0.18
C SER A 84 7.11 -12.65 -0.98
N ASP A 85 6.65 -12.25 -2.16
CA ASP A 85 7.50 -12.09 -3.35
C ASP A 85 8.46 -10.92 -3.16
N PHE A 86 7.93 -9.77 -2.70
CA PHE A 86 8.74 -8.60 -2.39
C PHE A 86 9.84 -8.94 -1.38
N LYS A 87 9.48 -9.66 -0.31
CA LYS A 87 10.43 -10.10 0.72
C LYS A 87 11.50 -11.01 0.13
N SER A 88 11.10 -12.02 -0.64
CA SER A 88 12.02 -12.98 -1.26
C SER A 88 13.01 -12.30 -2.20
N THR A 89 12.53 -11.40 -3.06
CA THR A 89 13.36 -10.61 -3.98
C THR A 89 14.31 -9.70 -3.22
N ALA A 90 13.82 -8.90 -2.27
CA ALA A 90 14.64 -7.99 -1.48
C ALA A 90 15.74 -8.73 -0.72
N LYS A 91 15.38 -9.83 -0.06
CA LYS A 91 16.31 -10.67 0.69
C LYS A 91 17.38 -11.27 -0.21
N SER A 92 17.00 -11.81 -1.38
CA SER A 92 17.95 -12.39 -2.33
C SER A 92 18.94 -11.33 -2.84
N LEU A 93 18.44 -10.16 -3.25
CA LEU A 93 19.27 -9.07 -3.73
C LEU A 93 20.26 -8.56 -2.67
N ILE A 94 19.83 -8.45 -1.41
CA ILE A 94 20.70 -8.03 -0.31
C ILE A 94 21.72 -9.11 0.03
N LYS A 95 21.33 -10.38 0.07
CA LYS A 95 22.24 -11.50 0.35
C LYS A 95 23.29 -11.70 -0.73
N LEU A 96 22.95 -11.45 -2.00
CA LEU A 96 23.91 -11.48 -3.11
C LEU A 96 24.99 -10.39 -3.00
N ARG A 97 24.80 -9.39 -2.15
CA ARG A 97 25.82 -8.38 -1.86
C ARG A 97 26.76 -8.80 -0.74
N LEU A 98 26.47 -9.87 0.00
CA LEU A 98 27.26 -10.28 1.16
C LEU A 98 28.66 -10.72 0.71
N ASN A 99 29.65 -9.87 0.98
CA ASN A 99 31.07 -10.09 0.70
C ASN A 99 31.91 -9.49 1.84
N SER A 100 33.23 -9.58 1.76
CA SER A 100 34.14 -9.07 2.80
C SER A 100 34.01 -7.56 3.06
N GLU A 101 33.59 -6.78 2.07
CA GLU A 101 33.44 -5.32 2.17
C GLU A 101 32.09 -4.91 2.77
N THR A 102 31.02 -5.65 2.47
CA THR A 102 29.64 -5.32 2.89
C THR A 102 29.22 -6.00 4.19
N ALA A 103 29.83 -7.14 4.54
CA ALA A 103 29.49 -7.91 5.72
C ALA A 103 29.55 -7.10 7.03
N PRO A 104 30.55 -6.23 7.28
CA PRO A 104 30.59 -5.42 8.50
C PRO A 104 29.39 -4.47 8.65
N ASP A 105 28.95 -3.84 7.55
CA ASP A 105 27.80 -2.93 7.55
C ASP A 105 26.49 -3.71 7.76
N LEU A 106 26.34 -4.87 7.11
CA LEU A 106 25.19 -5.76 7.28
C LEU A 106 25.10 -6.33 8.70
N ALA A 107 26.24 -6.70 9.29
CA ALA A 107 26.32 -7.17 10.68
C ALA A 107 25.89 -6.07 11.65
N ARG A 108 26.39 -4.84 11.46
CA ARG A 108 26.00 -3.68 12.27
C ARG A 108 24.50 -3.40 12.19
N CYS A 109 23.91 -3.48 10.99
CA CYS A 109 22.49 -3.21 10.80
C CYS A 109 21.58 -4.29 11.40
N THR A 110 22.00 -5.55 11.32
CA THR A 110 21.23 -6.69 11.83
C THR A 110 21.51 -6.99 13.30
N GLY A 111 22.64 -6.53 13.85
CA GLY A 111 23.06 -6.79 15.22
C GLY A 111 23.71 -8.16 15.44
N VAL A 112 24.20 -8.79 14.37
CA VAL A 112 25.00 -10.03 14.48
C VAL A 112 26.49 -9.73 14.61
N ASP A 113 27.27 -10.76 14.95
CA ASP A 113 28.72 -10.64 15.04
C ASP A 113 29.36 -10.32 13.67
N ALA A 114 30.09 -9.21 13.61
CA ALA A 114 30.67 -8.69 12.37
C ALA A 114 31.88 -9.50 11.89
N GLU A 115 32.68 -10.05 12.80
CA GLU A 115 33.85 -10.85 12.45
C GLU A 115 33.41 -12.20 11.88
N ILE A 116 32.44 -12.84 12.55
CA ILE A 116 31.89 -14.13 12.09
C ILE A 116 31.13 -13.94 10.77
N LEU A 117 30.34 -12.87 10.59
CA LEU A 117 29.64 -12.64 9.33
C LEU A 117 30.60 -12.34 8.16
N SER A 118 31.72 -11.64 8.43
CA SER A 118 32.76 -11.41 7.42
C SER A 118 33.49 -12.70 7.06
N SER A 119 33.75 -13.58 8.05
CA SER A 119 34.29 -14.92 7.83
C SER A 119 33.33 -15.79 7.00
N VAL A 120 32.03 -15.73 7.27
CA VAL A 120 30.99 -16.40 6.47
C VAL A 120 31.05 -15.92 5.02
N ALA A 121 31.12 -14.61 4.78
CA ALA A 121 31.20 -14.05 3.45
C ALA A 121 32.41 -14.56 2.66
N ALA A 122 33.61 -14.56 3.28
CA ALA A 122 34.82 -15.09 2.67
C ALA A 122 34.74 -16.60 2.37
N ILE A 123 34.07 -17.38 3.24
CA ILE A 123 33.87 -18.81 3.03
C ILE A 123 32.92 -19.08 1.86
N LEU A 124 31.81 -18.32 1.77
CA LEU A 124 30.85 -18.41 0.68
C LEU A 124 31.51 -18.15 -0.68
N ASP A 125 32.41 -17.17 -0.76
CA ASP A 125 33.20 -16.89 -1.98
C ASP A 125 34.14 -18.05 -2.34
N SER A 126 34.72 -18.71 -1.34
CA SER A 126 35.64 -19.84 -1.54
C SER A 126 34.95 -21.20 -1.77
N GLY A 127 33.61 -21.26 -1.65
CA GLY A 127 32.83 -22.50 -1.78
C GLY A 127 33.07 -23.54 -0.68
N LYS A 128 33.65 -23.15 0.47
CA LYS A 128 33.93 -24.06 1.59
C LYS A 128 32.69 -24.26 2.47
N ALA A 129 32.68 -25.35 3.23
CA ALA A 129 31.63 -25.61 4.22
C ALA A 129 31.78 -24.67 5.43
N LEU A 130 30.66 -24.10 5.88
CA LEU A 130 30.59 -23.28 7.09
C LEU A 130 30.64 -24.16 8.35
N THR A 131 31.28 -23.66 9.41
CA THR A 131 31.23 -24.27 10.74
C THR A 131 29.85 -24.11 11.38
N GLN A 132 29.56 -24.87 12.44
CA GLN A 132 28.28 -24.75 13.15
C GLN A 132 28.06 -23.35 13.74
N GLU A 133 29.12 -22.73 14.26
CA GLU A 133 29.08 -21.36 14.78
C GLU A 133 28.73 -20.34 13.68
N GLN A 134 29.37 -20.47 12.52
CA GLN A 134 29.11 -19.64 11.34
C GLN A 134 27.69 -19.82 10.82
N LEU A 135 27.18 -21.05 10.76
CA LEU A 135 25.79 -21.34 10.40
C LEU A 135 24.80 -20.69 11.37
N ASN A 136 25.08 -20.70 12.68
CA ASN A 136 24.22 -20.07 13.67
C ASN A 136 24.16 -18.54 13.48
N VAL A 137 25.30 -17.88 13.25
CA VAL A 137 25.36 -16.44 12.99
C VAL A 137 24.67 -16.09 11.67
N TYR A 138 24.94 -16.85 10.61
CA TYR A 138 24.31 -16.65 9.31
C TYR A 138 22.78 -16.84 9.35
N GLY A 139 22.30 -17.84 10.11
CA GLY A 139 20.87 -18.06 10.34
C GLY A 139 20.21 -16.91 11.10
N ARG A 140 20.87 -16.37 12.13
CA ARG A 140 20.39 -15.17 12.84
C ARG A 140 20.34 -13.94 11.93
N PHE A 141 21.39 -13.73 11.14
CA PHE A 141 21.44 -12.66 10.14
C PHE A 141 20.26 -12.78 9.17
N ASP A 142 20.03 -13.96 8.62
CA ASP A 142 18.96 -14.22 7.65
C ASP A 142 17.56 -13.95 8.23
N LEU A 143 17.33 -14.34 9.48
CA LEU A 143 16.09 -14.07 10.21
C LEU A 143 15.92 -12.57 10.48
N LEU A 144 16.94 -11.90 10.98
CA LEU A 144 16.90 -10.47 11.33
C LEU A 144 16.72 -9.60 10.08
N LEU A 145 17.43 -9.92 8.99
CA LEU A 145 17.24 -9.28 7.69
C LEU A 145 15.80 -9.45 7.21
N SER A 146 15.24 -10.66 7.32
CA SER A 146 13.86 -10.95 6.94
C SER A 146 12.87 -10.10 7.75
N THR A 147 13.08 -9.95 9.06
CA THR A 147 12.24 -9.11 9.94
C THR A 147 12.36 -7.63 9.58
N MET A 148 13.56 -7.14 9.25
CA MET A 148 13.77 -5.75 8.83
C MET A 148 13.03 -5.43 7.53
N ILE A 149 13.09 -6.35 6.55
CA ILE A 149 12.36 -6.23 5.28
C ILE A 149 10.84 -6.18 5.53
N ASP A 150 10.31 -7.09 6.35
CA ASP A 150 8.89 -7.12 6.71
C ASP A 150 8.44 -5.80 7.34
N ARG A 151 9.23 -5.28 8.29
CA ARG A 151 8.96 -4.01 8.96
C ARG A 151 8.96 -2.83 7.97
N ALA A 152 9.90 -2.80 7.04
CA ALA A 152 9.96 -1.76 6.02
C ALA A 152 8.74 -1.83 5.08
N TYR A 153 8.38 -3.03 4.63
CA TYR A 153 7.22 -3.26 3.78
C TYR A 153 5.90 -2.89 4.47
N GLN A 154 5.68 -3.34 5.72
CA GLN A 154 4.45 -3.03 6.45
C GLN A 154 4.25 -1.52 6.66
N ARG A 155 5.32 -0.78 6.95
CA ARG A 155 5.27 0.69 7.06
C ARG A 155 4.98 1.35 5.72
N ALA A 156 5.59 0.85 4.64
CA ALA A 156 5.33 1.31 3.28
C ALA A 156 3.86 1.10 2.90
N ASP A 157 3.31 -0.10 3.15
CA ASP A 157 1.93 -0.48 2.85
C ASP A 157 0.92 0.33 3.67
N GLN A 158 1.18 0.52 4.96
CA GLN A 158 0.32 1.36 5.80
C GLN A 158 0.29 2.81 5.29
N ARG A 159 1.43 3.40 4.95
CA ARG A 159 1.52 4.77 4.43
C ARG A 159 0.79 4.89 3.08
N TYR A 160 1.01 3.94 2.19
CA TYR A 160 0.34 3.88 0.89
C TYR A 160 -1.17 3.80 1.05
N ARG A 161 -1.69 2.85 1.84
CA ARG A 161 -3.14 2.69 2.06
C ARG A 161 -3.77 3.93 2.68
N ASN A 162 -3.10 4.55 3.65
CA ASN A 162 -3.60 5.77 4.28
C ASN A 162 -3.67 6.93 3.28
N ASN A 163 -2.64 7.10 2.46
CA ASN A 163 -2.64 8.14 1.45
C ASN A 163 -3.68 7.84 0.36
N CYS A 164 -3.84 6.59 -0.09
CA CYS A 164 -4.89 6.24 -1.05
C CYS A 164 -6.28 6.59 -0.52
N LYS A 165 -6.57 6.33 0.75
CA LYS A 165 -7.84 6.74 1.37
C LYS A 165 -7.99 8.27 1.40
N ALA A 166 -6.94 9.00 1.74
CA ALA A 166 -6.98 10.47 1.76
C ALA A 166 -7.23 11.06 0.37
N PHE A 167 -6.49 10.62 -0.64
CA PHE A 167 -6.68 11.07 -2.02
C PHE A 167 -8.03 10.64 -2.60
N ALA A 168 -8.49 9.42 -2.30
CA ALA A 168 -9.80 8.95 -2.72
C ALA A 168 -10.93 9.77 -2.09
N CYS A 169 -10.78 10.22 -0.84
CA CYS A 169 -11.74 11.10 -0.20
C CYS A 169 -11.82 12.46 -0.91
N VAL A 170 -10.67 13.09 -1.20
CA VAL A 170 -10.63 14.36 -1.95
C VAL A 170 -11.25 14.21 -3.34
N LEU A 171 -10.92 13.14 -4.05
CA LEU A 171 -11.47 12.88 -5.38
C LEU A 171 -12.97 12.58 -5.34
N ALA A 172 -13.45 11.83 -4.35
CA ALA A 172 -14.87 11.54 -4.18
C ALA A 172 -15.67 12.81 -3.89
N ILE A 173 -15.18 13.69 -3.02
CA ILE A 173 -15.78 15.01 -2.78
C ILE A 173 -15.82 15.80 -4.08
N THR A 174 -14.69 15.91 -4.78
CA THR A 174 -14.60 16.67 -6.03
C THR A 174 -15.58 16.15 -7.09
N LEU A 175 -15.67 14.83 -7.27
CA LEU A 175 -16.59 14.21 -8.21
C LEU A 175 -18.06 14.41 -7.82
N ALA A 176 -18.39 14.32 -6.52
CA ALA A 176 -19.74 14.59 -6.04
C ALA A 176 -20.15 16.04 -6.31
N GLU A 177 -19.25 17.00 -6.07
CA GLU A 177 -19.49 18.42 -6.32
C GLU A 177 -19.64 18.72 -7.83
N ILE A 178 -18.82 18.11 -8.68
CA ILE A 178 -18.95 18.23 -10.15
C ILE A 178 -20.29 17.63 -10.61
N ALA A 179 -20.72 16.51 -10.05
CA ALA A 179 -22.01 15.89 -10.38
C ALA A 179 -23.17 16.79 -9.94
N ALA A 180 -23.14 17.31 -8.71
CA ALA A 180 -24.14 18.25 -8.21
C ALA A 180 -24.20 19.52 -9.05
N TRP A 181 -23.04 20.09 -9.39
CA TRP A 181 -22.97 21.25 -10.27
C TRP A 181 -23.59 20.95 -11.65
N SER A 182 -23.17 19.86 -12.31
CA SER A 182 -23.63 19.55 -13.67
C SER A 182 -25.12 19.24 -13.77
N LEU A 183 -25.71 18.63 -12.74
CA LEU A 183 -27.13 18.28 -12.72
C LEU A 183 -28.03 19.45 -12.35
N TYR A 184 -27.57 20.37 -11.49
CA TYR A 184 -28.42 21.41 -10.90
C TYR A 184 -28.06 22.83 -11.35
N VAL A 185 -27.08 23.03 -12.25
CA VAL A 185 -26.65 24.38 -12.70
C VAL A 185 -27.81 25.27 -13.21
N SER A 186 -28.87 24.68 -13.76
CA SER A 186 -30.04 25.40 -14.29
C SER A 186 -31.27 25.35 -13.37
N ALA A 187 -31.18 24.68 -12.21
CA ALA A 187 -32.30 24.46 -11.31
C ALA A 187 -32.43 25.60 -10.27
N PRO A 188 -33.65 26.00 -9.87
CA PRO A 188 -33.86 26.96 -8.79
C PRO A 188 -33.24 26.52 -7.46
N GLU A 189 -33.18 25.20 -7.25
CA GLU A 189 -32.56 24.51 -6.09
C GLU A 189 -31.06 24.76 -5.96
N TYR A 190 -30.40 25.27 -7.02
CA TYR A 190 -29.00 25.65 -7.01
C TYR A 190 -28.68 26.82 -6.05
N ARG A 191 -29.69 27.65 -5.71
CA ARG A 191 -29.49 28.87 -4.90
C ARG A 191 -29.36 28.63 -3.40
N ASP A 192 -29.80 27.48 -2.88
CA ASP A 192 -29.91 27.27 -1.42
C ASP A 192 -28.66 26.71 -0.74
N GLY A 193 -27.60 26.37 -1.49
CA GLY A 193 -26.33 25.85 -0.94
C GLY A 193 -26.41 24.46 -0.29
N ALA A 194 -27.62 23.99 0.08
CA ALA A 194 -27.87 22.68 0.65
C ALA A 194 -27.41 21.54 -0.27
N THR A 195 -27.52 21.70 -1.59
CA THR A 195 -27.09 20.72 -2.58
C THR A 195 -25.58 20.46 -2.52
N PHE A 196 -24.77 21.51 -2.36
CA PHE A 196 -23.32 21.39 -2.18
C PHE A 196 -22.98 20.70 -0.85
N LEU A 197 -23.69 21.04 0.24
CA LEU A 197 -23.49 20.36 1.52
C LEU A 197 -23.80 18.85 1.44
N PHE A 198 -24.88 18.46 0.76
CA PHE A 198 -25.20 17.04 0.56
C PHE A 198 -24.18 16.34 -0.34
N ALA A 199 -23.70 16.99 -1.40
CA ALA A 199 -22.65 16.46 -2.27
C ALA A 199 -21.33 16.27 -1.50
N PHE A 200 -20.93 17.25 -0.69
CA PHE A 200 -19.79 17.15 0.20
C PHE A 200 -19.89 15.96 1.17
N ILE A 201 -21.03 15.83 1.86
CA ILE A 201 -21.28 14.71 2.78
C ILE A 201 -21.26 13.38 2.03
N ALA A 202 -21.89 13.30 0.86
CA ALA A 202 -21.89 12.10 0.02
C ALA A 202 -20.46 11.71 -0.39
N GLY A 203 -19.64 12.66 -0.82
CA GLY A 203 -18.23 12.43 -1.13
C GLY A 203 -17.40 11.98 0.07
N LEU A 204 -17.63 12.56 1.25
CA LEU A 204 -16.93 12.19 2.49
C LEU A 204 -17.28 10.76 2.95
N LEU A 205 -18.54 10.34 2.78
CA LEU A 205 -19.01 8.99 3.09
C LEU A 205 -18.61 7.95 2.03
N ALA A 206 -18.31 8.38 0.80
CA ALA A 206 -18.00 7.49 -0.31
C ALA A 206 -16.79 6.59 -0.06
N THR A 207 -15.69 7.15 0.44
CA THR A 207 -14.45 6.39 0.70
C THR A 207 -14.62 5.27 1.74
N PRO A 208 -15.20 5.49 2.93
CA PRO A 208 -15.43 4.40 3.89
C PRO A 208 -16.52 3.43 3.44
N PHE A 209 -17.48 3.85 2.60
CA PHE A 209 -18.55 2.97 2.13
C PHE A 209 -18.14 2.08 0.96
N ALA A 210 -17.20 2.51 0.11
CA ALA A 210 -16.74 1.75 -1.05
C ALA A 210 -16.55 0.24 -0.80
N PRO A 211 -15.83 -0.23 0.25
CA PRO A 211 -15.63 -1.67 0.47
C PRO A 211 -16.87 -2.43 0.95
N VAL A 212 -17.87 -1.76 1.51
CA VAL A 212 -19.04 -2.40 2.17
C VAL A 212 -20.38 -2.02 1.56
N ALA A 213 -20.39 -1.19 0.52
CA ALA A 213 -21.61 -0.57 0.00
C ALA A 213 -22.61 -1.60 -0.54
N LYS A 214 -22.12 -2.64 -1.23
CA LYS A 214 -22.97 -3.70 -1.76
C LYS A 214 -23.69 -4.46 -0.64
N ASP A 215 -22.95 -4.82 0.41
CA ASP A 215 -23.49 -5.57 1.54
C ASP A 215 -24.46 -4.69 2.35
N LEU A 216 -24.08 -3.44 2.61
CA LEU A 216 -24.90 -2.47 3.33
C LEU A 216 -26.22 -2.18 2.59
N ALA A 217 -26.17 -1.94 1.27
CA ALA A 217 -27.35 -1.70 0.45
C ALA A 217 -28.28 -2.94 0.42
N SER A 218 -27.71 -4.15 0.33
CA SER A 218 -28.47 -5.40 0.37
C SER A 218 -29.18 -5.60 1.72
N SER A 219 -28.50 -5.35 2.83
CA SER A 219 -29.07 -5.45 4.18
C SER A 219 -30.19 -4.43 4.41
N ILE A 220 -30.02 -3.19 3.96
CA ILE A 220 -31.07 -2.15 4.04
C ILE A 220 -32.29 -2.56 3.20
N GLY A 221 -32.08 -3.04 1.97
CA GLY A 221 -33.16 -3.52 1.11
C GLY A 221 -33.91 -4.72 1.70
N THR A 222 -33.22 -5.60 2.43
CA THR A 222 -33.84 -6.74 3.12
C THR A 222 -34.67 -6.28 4.32
N ALA A 223 -34.11 -5.39 5.16
CA ALA A 223 -34.81 -4.81 6.30
C ALA A 223 -36.06 -4.03 5.87
N ALA A 224 -35.96 -3.27 4.78
CA ALA A 224 -37.07 -2.56 4.16
C ALA A 224 -38.25 -3.49 3.81
N LYS A 225 -37.95 -4.60 3.12
CA LYS A 225 -38.95 -5.60 2.75
C LYS A 225 -39.61 -6.24 3.98
N ALA A 226 -38.83 -6.53 5.02
CA ALA A 226 -39.36 -7.06 6.27
C ALA A 226 -40.33 -6.08 6.95
N ILE A 227 -39.99 -4.79 7.01
CA ILE A 227 -40.87 -3.75 7.57
C ILE A 227 -42.14 -3.59 6.74
N GLN A 228 -42.03 -3.60 5.40
CA GLN A 228 -43.18 -3.53 4.51
C GLN A 228 -44.12 -4.74 4.69
N ALA A 229 -43.55 -5.95 4.80
CA ALA A 229 -44.31 -7.16 5.05
C ALA A 229 -45.01 -7.16 6.42
N ALA A 230 -44.38 -6.58 7.45
CA ALA A 230 -44.97 -6.41 8.77
C ALA A 230 -46.11 -5.37 8.78
N LYS A 231 -45.98 -4.30 8.00
CA LYS A 231 -47.00 -3.25 7.87
C LYS A 231 -48.20 -3.65 7.02
N GLY A 232 -48.04 -4.66 6.15
CA GLY A 232 -49.07 -5.22 5.29
C GLY A 232 -49.90 -6.36 5.90
N LYS A 233 -49.70 -6.69 7.19
CA LYS A 233 -50.57 -7.61 7.93
C LYS A 233 -51.67 -6.82 8.66
N PRO A 234 -52.97 -7.09 8.42
CA PRO A 234 -54.04 -6.62 9.30
C PRO A 234 -53.94 -7.25 10.70
#